data_AF-A0A8J2TTH1-F1
#
_entry.id   AF-A0A8J2TTH1-F1
#
_cell.length_a   1.000
_cell.length_b   1.000
_cell.length_c   1.000
_cell.angle_alpha   90.00
_cell.angle_beta   90.00
_cell.angle_gamma   90.00
#
_symmetry.space_group_name_H-M   'P 1'
#
loop_
_entity.id
_entity.type
_entity.pdbx_description
1 polymer ?
#
loop_
_entity_poly.entity_id
_entity_poly.type
_entity_poly.pdbx_seq_one_letter_code
_entity_poly.pdbx_strand_id
1 'polypeptide(L)' 'MIPERVEIRTAKYFMYLPDEIMREIEGKLLPICIWAEEEELNHDELVRWALEIIDKKLNGKSFK' A
#
# COMPACT_ATOMS: atom_id res chain seq x y z
N MET A 1 -10.98 6.10 -5.93
CA MET A 1 -10.53 6.87 -4.75
C MET A 1 -10.33 5.85 -3.64
N ILE A 2 -9.20 5.85 -2.93
CA ILE A 2 -8.91 4.81 -1.91
C ILE A 2 -9.87 4.98 -0.73
N PRO A 3 -10.43 3.90 -0.14
CA PRO A 3 -11.31 4.00 1.01
C PRO A 3 -10.65 4.76 2.18
N GLU A 4 -11.34 5.73 2.78
CA GLU A 4 -10.79 6.59 3.85
C GLU A 4 -10.21 5.77 5.03
N ARG A 5 -10.83 4.63 5.37
CA ARG A 5 -10.31 3.75 6.43
C ARG A 5 -9.01 3.05 6.07
N VAL A 6 -8.87 2.67 4.80
CA VAL A 6 -7.61 2.15 4.26
C VAL A 6 -6.60 3.28 4.24
N GLU A 7 -6.98 4.46 3.75
CA GLU A 7 -6.16 5.66 3.74
C GLU A 7 -5.67 6.06 5.15
N ILE A 8 -6.48 5.98 6.20
CA ILE A 8 -6.08 6.34 7.58
C ILE A 8 -5.16 5.28 8.20
N ARG A 9 -5.43 3.98 7.99
CA ARG A 9 -4.56 2.89 8.50
C ARG A 9 -3.22 2.86 7.76
N THR A 10 -3.27 3.17 6.47
CA THR A 10 -2.12 3.35 5.59
C THR A 10 -1.40 4.62 6.02
N ALA A 11 -2.00 5.80 6.00
CA ALA A 11 -1.42 7.10 6.39
C ALA A 11 -0.77 7.10 7.79
N LYS A 12 -1.34 6.42 8.80
CA LYS A 12 -0.69 6.27 10.12
C LYS A 12 0.66 5.55 10.06
N TYR A 13 0.89 4.72 9.04
CA TYR A 13 2.17 4.07 8.73
C TYR A 13 2.92 4.73 7.53
N PHE A 14 2.22 5.45 6.65
CA PHE A 14 2.66 5.83 5.29
C PHE A 14 3.03 7.29 5.10
N MET A 15 2.73 8.19 6.03
CA MET A 15 2.98 9.64 5.87
C MET A 15 4.48 10.02 5.70
N TYR A 16 5.38 9.02 5.70
CA TYR A 16 6.83 9.18 5.50
C TYR A 16 7.47 8.10 4.59
N LEU A 17 6.71 7.39 3.74
CA LEU A 17 7.34 6.43 2.81
C LEU A 17 8.07 7.17 1.68
N PRO A 18 9.28 6.73 1.31
CA PRO A 18 9.96 7.23 0.11
C PRO A 18 9.10 7.09 -1.14
N ASP A 19 9.16 8.08 -2.05
CA ASP A 19 8.41 8.12 -3.30
C ASP A 19 8.53 6.83 -4.14
N GLU A 20 9.69 6.19 -4.11
CA GLU A 20 9.93 4.91 -4.81
C GLU A 20 9.01 3.80 -4.29
N ILE A 21 8.83 3.72 -2.97
CA ILE A 21 7.99 2.72 -2.33
C ILE A 21 6.51 3.03 -2.61
N MET A 22 6.13 4.32 -2.53
CA MET A 22 4.78 4.77 -2.87
C MET A 22 4.38 4.40 -4.30
N ARG A 23 5.25 4.68 -5.29
CA ARG A 23 4.99 4.32 -6.70
C ARG A 23 4.83 2.83 -6.93
N GLU A 24 5.56 2.00 -6.19
CA GLU A 24 5.47 0.54 -6.32
C GLU A 24 4.17 0.00 -5.73
N ILE A 25 3.73 0.57 -4.61
CA ILE A 25 2.44 0.27 -3.99
C ILE A 25 1.30 0.69 -4.91
N GLU A 26 1.33 1.92 -5.41
CA GLU A 26 0.36 2.44 -6.37
C GLU A 26 0.31 1.58 -7.63
N GLY A 27 1.47 1.25 -8.22
CA GLY A 27 1.55 0.42 -9.42
C GLY A 27 0.93 -0.97 -9.24
N LYS A 28 1.01 -1.55 -8.04
CA LYS A 28 0.41 -2.86 -7.74
C LYS A 28 -1.08 -2.77 -7.38
N LEU A 29 -1.46 -1.78 -6.56
CA LEU A 29 -2.80 -1.73 -5.96
C LEU A 29 -3.80 -0.93 -6.80
N LEU A 30 -3.38 0.15 -7.49
CA LEU A 30 -4.30 0.99 -8.27
C LEU A 30 -5.10 0.21 -9.32
N PRO A 31 -4.51 -0.70 -10.12
CA PRO A 31 -5.30 -1.46 -11.10
C PRO A 31 -6.41 -2.25 -10.41
N ILE A 32 -6.10 -2.92 -9.30
CA ILE A 32 -7.05 -3.77 -8.57
C ILE A 32 -8.19 -2.92 -8.00
N CYS A 33 -7.87 -1.76 -7.44
CA CYS A 33 -8.85 -0.83 -6.87
C CYS A 33 -9.64 -0.02 -7.93
N ILE A 34 -9.20 0.00 -9.20
CA ILE A 34 -9.91 0.69 -10.30
C ILE A 34 -10.93 -0.23 -10.95
N TRP A 35 -10.62 -1.53 -11.06
CA TRP A 35 -11.44 -2.49 -11.80
C TRP A 35 -12.49 -3.21 -10.95
N ALA A 36 -12.46 -3.09 -9.63
CA ALA A 36 -13.39 -3.73 -8.72
C ALA A 36 -14.18 -2.71 -7.90
N GLU A 37 -15.43 -3.03 -7.59
CA GLU A 37 -16.25 -2.27 -6.67
C GLU A 37 -15.68 -2.40 -5.25
N GLU A 38 -15.81 -1.35 -4.43
CA GLU A 38 -15.18 -1.29 -3.10
C GLU A 38 -15.59 -2.44 -2.17
N GLU A 39 -16.83 -2.92 -2.32
CA GLU A 39 -17.43 -4.02 -1.55
C GLU A 39 -16.85 -5.40 -1.92
N GLU A 40 -16.27 -5.53 -3.12
CA GLU A 40 -15.65 -6.76 -3.62
C GLU A 40 -14.15 -6.81 -3.29
N LEU A 41 -13.57 -5.67 -2.91
CA LEU A 41 -12.16 -5.60 -2.55
C LEU A 41 -11.91 -6.30 -1.22
N ASN A 42 -10.94 -7.22 -1.22
CA ASN A 42 -10.40 -7.75 0.03
C ASN A 42 -9.39 -6.74 0.61
N HIS A 43 -9.88 -5.84 1.46
CA HIS A 43 -9.06 -4.76 2.03
C HIS A 43 -7.89 -5.28 2.85
N ASP A 44 -8.05 -6.41 3.56
CA ASP A 44 -6.98 -7.03 4.35
C ASP A 44 -5.86 -7.56 3.44
N GLU A 45 -6.21 -8.10 2.26
CA GLU A 45 -5.23 -8.55 1.28
C GLU A 45 -4.47 -7.39 0.62
N LEU A 46 -5.17 -6.29 0.29
CA LEU A 46 -4.53 -5.09 -0.25
C LEU A 46 -3.52 -4.50 0.75
N VAL A 47 -3.90 -4.44 2.04
CA VAL A 47 -3.01 -4.00 3.12
C VAL A 47 -1.81 -4.94 3.26
N ARG A 48 -2.04 -6.26 3.21
CA ARG A 48 -0.95 -7.25 3.26
C ARG A 48 0.05 -7.05 2.13
N TRP A 49 -0.42 -6.86 0.90
CA TRP A 49 0.48 -6.61 -0.24
C TRP A 49 1.26 -5.31 -0.11
N ALA A 50 0.64 -4.26 0.41
CA ALA A 50 1.34 -3.00 0.67
C ALA A 50 2.46 -3.20 1.70
N LEU A 51 2.17 -3.91 2.80
CA LEU A 51 3.16 -4.26 3.81
C LEU A 51 4.29 -5.12 3.26
N GLU A 52 4.01 -6.08 2.37
CA GLU A 52 5.05 -6.89 1.72
C GLU A 52 6.00 -6.05 0.85
N ILE A 53 5.48 -5.06 0.12
CA ILE A 53 6.32 -4.15 -0.68
C ILE A 53 7.22 -3.32 0.24
N ILE A 54 6.64 -2.77 1.31
CA ILE A 54 7.36 -1.97 2.30
C ILE A 54 8.44 -2.81 2.97
N ASP A 55 8.09 -4.01 3.44
CA ASP A 55 9.02 -4.93 4.12
C ASP A 55 10.19 -5.30 3.21
N LYS A 56 9.93 -5.62 1.93
CA LYS A 56 11.00 -5.89 0.96
C LYS A 56 11.94 -4.70 0.75
N LYS A 57 11.41 -3.49 0.69
CA LYS A 57 12.19 -2.26 0.46
C LYS A 57 12.93 -1.78 1.70
N LEU A 58 12.38 -2.01 2.90
CA LEU A 58 13.01 -1.65 4.17
C LEU A 58 14.00 -2.71 4.64
N ASN A 59 13.69 -4.01 4.55
CA ASN A 59 14.63 -5.08 4.91
C ASN A 59 15.80 -5.21 3.92
N GLY A 60 15.64 -4.72 2.68
CA GLY A 60 16.75 -4.58 1.73
C GLY A 60 17.69 -3.40 2.02
N LYS A 61 17.27 -2.44 2.85
CA LYS A 61 18.08 -1.30 3.30
C LYS A 61 18.34 -1.47 4.80
N SER A 62 19.41 -2.19 5.14
CA SER A 62 20.10 -1.96 6.41
C SER A 62 20.48 -0.48 6.46
N PHE A 63 19.65 0.34 7.10
CA PHE A 63 20.03 1.69 7.49
C PHE A 63 21.14 1.55 8.53
N LYS A 64 22.38 1.59 8.04
CA LYS A 64 23.59 1.69 8.86
C LYS A 64 23.98 3.15 9.01
#